data_AF-A0A2G6M0Q5-F1
#
_entry.id   AF-A0A2G6M0Q5-F1
#
_cell.length_a   1.000
_cell.length_b   1.000
_cell.length_c   1.000
_cell.angle_alpha   90.00
_cell.angle_beta   90.00
_cell.angle_gamma   90.00
#
_symmetry.space_group_name_H-M   'P 1'
#
loop_
_entity.id
_entity.type
_entity.pdbx_description
1 polymer ?
#
loop_
_entity_poly.entity_id
_entity_poly.type
_entity_poly.pdbx_seq_one_letter_code
_entity_poly.pdbx_strand_id
1 'polypeptide(L)'
;MSGVFLKLFRIAFLPESAKKEIESEGEVFIVERVRVTVIFHRFKSQGRSFAEKRETGWGSLALSEKRLIGFIFRKKVIDLPLKNLKAETVKFSSFDGKVFCINADASAFGSERSGRIEVRYHTDRADELYSAVVGRTAG
;
A
#
# COMPACT_ATOMS: atom_id res chain seq x y z
N MET A 1 -18.61 2.33 -33.78
CA MET A 1 -18.12 1.17 -33.02
C MET A 1 -16.84 1.58 -32.31
N SER A 2 -16.99 2.01 -31.06
CA SER A 2 -16.57 1.30 -29.83
C SER A 2 -15.19 1.76 -29.34
N GLY A 3 -15.21 2.87 -28.60
CA GLY A 3 -14.07 3.40 -27.85
C GLY A 3 -13.66 2.50 -26.69
N VAL A 4 -12.93 1.42 -27.00
CA VAL A 4 -12.41 0.46 -26.01
C VAL A 4 -11.02 0.86 -25.48
N PHE A 5 -10.36 1.89 -26.06
CA PHE A 5 -8.97 2.22 -25.72
C PHE A 5 -8.77 3.15 -24.50
N LEU A 6 -9.80 3.85 -24.00
CA LEU A 6 -9.62 4.80 -22.88
C LEU A 6 -9.54 4.16 -21.48
N LYS A 7 -9.86 2.86 -21.33
CA LYS A 7 -9.85 2.17 -20.02
C LYS A 7 -8.54 1.46 -19.66
N LEU A 8 -7.59 1.34 -20.59
CA LEU A 8 -6.28 0.72 -20.34
C LEU A 8 -5.21 1.70 -19.81
N PHE A 9 -5.36 3.02 -20.01
CA PHE A 9 -4.30 3.99 -19.72
C PHE A 9 -4.21 4.49 -18.26
N ARG A 10 -5.07 4.00 -17.35
CA ARG A 10 -5.02 4.34 -15.91
C ARG A 10 -4.51 3.21 -15.01
N ILE A 11 -3.89 2.18 -15.58
CA ILE A 11 -3.23 1.14 -14.78
C ILE A 11 -2.11 1.82 -13.99
N ALA A 12 -2.07 1.63 -12.67
CA ALA A 12 -1.13 2.26 -11.72
C ALA A 12 -1.41 3.71 -11.29
N PHE A 13 -2.55 4.27 -11.66
CA PHE A 13 -3.07 5.46 -11.01
C PHE A 13 -3.88 5.08 -9.77
N LEU A 14 -3.92 5.97 -8.79
CA LEU A 14 -4.86 5.89 -7.70
C LEU A 14 -6.30 5.93 -8.27
N PRO A 15 -7.18 4.98 -7.90
CA PRO A 15 -8.57 5.01 -8.31
C PRO A 15 -9.23 6.32 -7.88
N GLU A 16 -10.10 6.90 -8.73
CA GLU A 16 -10.73 8.20 -8.48
C GLU A 16 -11.48 8.26 -7.14
N SER A 17 -12.16 7.18 -6.76
CA SER A 17 -12.85 7.07 -5.48
C SER A 17 -11.87 7.12 -4.30
N ALA A 18 -10.75 6.40 -4.40
CA ALA A 18 -9.71 6.39 -3.39
C ALA A 18 -8.99 7.74 -3.28
N LYS A 19 -8.79 8.42 -4.43
CA LYS A 19 -8.24 9.77 -4.49
C LYS A 19 -9.14 10.78 -3.76
N LYS A 20 -10.44 10.79 -4.06
CA LYS A 20 -11.40 11.68 -3.37
C LYS A 20 -11.50 11.37 -1.88
N GLU A 21 -11.51 10.09 -1.51
CA GLU A 21 -11.53 9.69 -0.11
C GLU A 21 -10.30 10.25 0.62
N ILE A 22 -9.10 10.04 0.09
CA ILE A 22 -7.88 10.44 0.79
C ILE A 22 -7.66 11.96 0.80
N GLU A 23 -8.06 12.66 -0.28
CA GLU A 23 -8.01 14.13 -0.34
C GLU A 23 -8.96 14.80 0.66
N SER A 24 -10.06 14.13 1.02
CA SER A 24 -10.97 14.62 2.07
C SER A 24 -10.38 14.54 3.48
N GLU A 25 -9.23 13.89 3.64
CA GLU A 25 -8.57 13.65 4.93
C GLU A 25 -7.41 14.59 5.23
N GLY A 26 -7.19 15.63 4.41
CA GLY A 26 -6.17 16.66 4.64
C GLY A 26 -5.01 16.59 3.66
N GLU A 27 -3.80 16.87 4.16
CA GLU A 27 -2.60 16.84 3.31
C GLU A 27 -2.32 15.41 2.80
N VAL A 28 -2.19 15.27 1.49
CA VAL A 28 -1.96 13.97 0.84
C VAL A 28 -0.60 13.92 0.16
N PHE A 29 0.17 12.90 0.48
CA PHE A 29 1.33 12.49 -0.27
C PHE A 29 0.94 11.38 -1.24
N ILE A 30 1.10 11.60 -2.55
CA ILE A 30 0.71 10.64 -3.60
C ILE A 30 1.94 10.19 -4.38
N VAL A 31 2.03 8.88 -4.61
CA VAL A 31 3.01 8.23 -5.49
C VAL A 31 2.25 7.33 -6.46
N GLU A 32 2.38 7.58 -7.75
CA GLU A 32 1.71 6.81 -8.80
C GLU A 32 2.73 6.25 -9.79
N ARG A 33 2.29 5.25 -10.57
CA ARG A 33 3.09 4.67 -11.65
C ARG A 33 4.43 4.11 -11.16
N VAL A 34 4.41 3.45 -10.00
CA VAL A 34 5.59 2.83 -9.40
C VAL A 34 5.53 1.32 -9.52
N ARG A 35 6.70 0.69 -9.55
CA ARG A 35 6.79 -0.77 -9.46
C ARG A 35 6.41 -1.17 -8.04
N VAL A 36 5.52 -2.15 -7.91
CA VAL A 36 5.06 -2.67 -6.63
C VAL A 36 5.30 -4.16 -6.58
N THR A 37 5.90 -4.63 -5.48
CA THR A 37 6.04 -6.05 -5.16
C THR A 37 5.28 -6.34 -3.88
N VAL A 38 4.36 -7.31 -3.93
CA VAL A 38 3.63 -7.83 -2.78
C VAL A 38 4.12 -9.25 -2.51
N ILE A 39 4.56 -9.51 -1.29
CA ILE A 39 5.07 -10.81 -0.87
C ILE A 39 4.23 -11.27 0.32
N PHE A 40 3.69 -12.48 0.21
CA PHE A 40 2.93 -13.14 1.25
C PHE A 40 3.78 -14.25 1.86
N HIS A 41 3.90 -14.28 3.18
CA HIS A 41 4.61 -15.31 3.92
C HIS A 41 3.66 -15.99 4.91
N ARG A 42 3.48 -17.31 4.76
CA ARG A 42 2.57 -18.13 5.58
C ARG A 42 1.18 -17.51 5.70
N PHE A 43 0.70 -16.90 4.62
CA PHE A 43 -0.55 -16.15 4.60
C PHE A 43 -1.74 -17.10 4.64
N LYS A 44 -2.73 -16.78 5.45
CA LYS A 44 -4.03 -17.47 5.48
C LYS A 44 -5.16 -16.45 5.55
N SER A 45 -6.22 -16.72 4.81
CA SER A 45 -7.49 -16.00 4.78
C SER A 45 -8.60 -17.00 4.44
N GLN A 46 -9.87 -16.64 4.65
CA GLN A 46 -10.99 -17.51 4.27
C GLN A 46 -10.85 -18.00 2.82
N GLY A 47 -10.74 -19.32 2.65
CA GLY A 47 -10.60 -19.99 1.35
C GLY A 47 -9.25 -19.81 0.63
N ARG A 48 -8.24 -19.18 1.25
CA ARG A 48 -6.92 -18.97 0.62
C ARG A 48 -5.79 -19.13 1.62
N SER A 49 -4.79 -19.92 1.24
CA SER A 49 -3.55 -20.05 2.02
C SER A 49 -2.34 -20.14 1.10
N PHE A 50 -1.27 -19.46 1.45
CA PHE A 50 -0.02 -19.47 0.71
C PHE A 50 1.14 -19.67 1.69
N ALA A 51 2.00 -20.66 1.47
CA ALA A 51 3.25 -20.78 2.21
C ALA A 51 4.18 -19.60 1.85
N GLU A 52 4.31 -19.33 0.56
CA GLU A 52 4.93 -18.14 0.00
C GLU A 52 4.22 -17.78 -1.30
N LYS A 53 4.01 -16.49 -1.55
CA LYS A 53 3.52 -16.00 -2.84
C LYS A 53 4.06 -14.60 -3.12
N ARG A 54 4.51 -14.37 -4.35
CA ARG A 54 4.96 -13.06 -4.82
C ARG A 54 4.10 -12.58 -5.98
N GLU A 55 3.61 -11.34 -5.89
CA GLU A 55 2.93 -10.63 -6.96
C GLU A 55 3.72 -9.36 -7.28
N THR A 56 3.97 -9.08 -8.56
CA THR A 56 4.68 -7.87 -8.97
C THR A 56 3.93 -7.18 -10.10
N GLY A 57 3.80 -5.86 -10.01
CA GLY A 57 3.00 -5.08 -10.94
C GLY A 57 3.33 -3.61 -10.87
N TRP A 58 2.49 -2.82 -11.53
CA TRP A 58 2.51 -1.37 -11.40
C TRP A 58 1.41 -0.94 -10.45
N GLY A 59 1.65 0.09 -9.66
CA GLY A 59 0.71 0.50 -8.63
C GLY A 59 0.88 1.95 -8.19
N SER A 60 0.14 2.28 -7.15
CA SER A 60 0.12 3.59 -6.54
C SER A 60 -0.01 3.48 -5.03
N LEU A 61 0.40 4.53 -4.34
CA LEU A 61 0.33 4.69 -2.91
C LEU A 61 -0.12 6.12 -2.61
N ALA A 62 -0.96 6.28 -1.60
CA ALA A 62 -1.29 7.59 -1.08
C ALA A 62 -1.35 7.55 0.44
N LEU A 63 -0.91 8.65 1.05
CA LEU A 63 -0.80 8.84 2.48
C LEU A 63 -1.51 10.14 2.85
N SER A 64 -2.55 10.06 3.66
CA SER A 64 -3.18 11.23 4.31
C SER A 64 -2.71 11.36 5.76
N GLU A 65 -3.27 12.33 6.47
CA GLU A 65 -3.19 12.41 7.94
C GLU A 65 -3.77 11.18 8.65
N LYS A 66 -4.76 10.50 8.05
CA LYS A 66 -5.52 9.44 8.71
C LYS A 66 -5.09 8.04 8.33
N ARG A 67 -4.66 7.82 7.09
CA ARG A 67 -4.39 6.46 6.60
C ARG A 67 -3.33 6.43 5.49
N LEU A 68 -2.77 5.24 5.32
CA LEU A 68 -1.95 4.85 4.18
C LEU A 68 -2.74 3.86 3.33
N ILE A 69 -2.95 4.19 2.05
CA ILE A 69 -3.58 3.30 1.08
C ILE A 69 -2.62 2.98 -0.06
N GLY A 70 -2.70 1.75 -0.56
CA GLY A 70 -1.79 1.28 -1.59
C GLY A 70 -2.41 0.23 -2.49
N PHE A 71 -2.02 0.27 -3.76
CA PHE A 71 -2.60 -0.51 -4.84
C PHE A 71 -1.54 -1.22 -5.65
N ILE A 72 -1.87 -2.43 -6.09
CA ILE A 72 -1.24 -3.09 -7.24
C ILE A 72 -2.29 -3.21 -8.35
N PHE A 73 -1.99 -2.67 -9.52
CA PHE A 73 -2.93 -2.45 -10.61
C PHE A 73 -4.16 -1.65 -10.15
N ARG A 74 -5.30 -2.33 -9.90
CA ARG A 74 -6.54 -1.74 -9.34
C ARG A 74 -6.93 -2.37 -8.00
N LYS A 75 -6.16 -3.33 -7.51
CA LYS A 75 -6.43 -4.06 -6.26
C LYS A 75 -5.81 -3.28 -5.12
N LYS A 76 -6.63 -2.87 -4.14
CA LYS A 76 -6.16 -2.31 -2.87
C LYS A 76 -5.44 -3.43 -2.10
N VAL A 77 -4.16 -3.23 -1.82
CA VAL A 77 -3.31 -4.18 -1.08
C VAL A 77 -2.91 -3.65 0.29
N ILE A 78 -2.94 -2.34 0.45
CA ILE A 78 -2.71 -1.65 1.72
C ILE A 78 -3.89 -0.73 1.97
N ASP A 79 -4.44 -0.81 3.17
CA ASP A 79 -5.39 0.13 3.75
C ASP A 79 -5.15 0.10 5.26
N LEU A 80 -4.35 1.04 5.73
CA LEU A 80 -3.88 1.07 7.11
C LEU A 80 -4.24 2.42 7.74
N PRO A 81 -5.08 2.45 8.79
CA PRO A 81 -5.25 3.66 9.59
C PRO A 81 -3.93 3.97 10.28
N LEU A 82 -3.49 5.23 10.28
CA LEU A 82 -2.21 5.62 10.91
C LEU A 82 -2.32 5.73 12.43
N LYS A 83 -3.48 6.19 12.91
CA LYS A 83 -3.77 6.32 14.33
C LYS A 83 -3.94 4.93 14.97
N ASN A 84 -3.33 4.73 16.14
CA ASN A 84 -3.36 3.47 16.90
C ASN A 84 -2.75 2.26 16.16
N LEU A 85 -1.90 2.49 15.15
CA LEU A 85 -1.09 1.41 14.58
C LEU A 85 -0.18 0.85 15.66
N LYS A 86 -0.31 -0.45 15.92
CA LYS A 86 0.61 -1.12 16.83
C LYS A 86 1.93 -1.36 16.10
N ALA A 87 3.03 -0.90 16.68
CA ALA A 87 4.36 -1.09 16.09
C ALA A 87 4.75 -2.58 15.92
N GLU A 88 4.10 -3.48 16.66
CA GLU A 88 4.26 -4.93 16.54
C GLU A 88 3.55 -5.51 15.31
N THR A 89 2.51 -4.84 14.79
CA THR A 89 1.72 -5.34 13.65
C THR A 89 2.16 -4.75 12.33
N VAL A 90 2.79 -3.58 12.30
CA VAL A 90 3.29 -2.98 11.05
C VAL A 90 4.64 -2.29 11.28
N LYS A 91 5.57 -2.53 10.37
CA LYS A 91 6.87 -1.86 10.31
C LYS A 91 7.03 -1.19 8.94
N PHE A 92 7.48 0.05 8.98
CA PHE A 92 7.86 0.82 7.81
C PHE A 92 9.38 0.90 7.73
N SER A 93 9.91 0.89 6.51
CA SER A 93 11.33 1.04 6.24
C SER A 93 11.53 1.66 4.87
N SER A 94 12.65 2.36 4.68
CA SER A 94 13.15 2.73 3.36
C SER A 94 14.51 2.08 3.10
N PHE A 95 14.79 1.77 1.84
CA PHE A 95 16.07 1.22 1.41
C PHE A 95 16.64 2.09 0.28
N ASP A 96 17.85 2.60 0.50
CA ASP A 96 18.64 3.40 -0.44
C ASP A 96 17.87 4.59 -1.07
N GLY A 97 16.90 5.16 -0.36
CA GLY A 97 16.02 6.21 -0.87
C GLY A 97 15.10 5.81 -2.02
N LYS A 98 15.11 4.53 -2.42
CA LYS A 98 14.45 4.04 -3.65
C LYS A 98 13.33 3.05 -3.42
N VAL A 99 13.26 2.43 -2.24
CA VAL A 99 12.23 1.44 -1.93
C VAL A 99 11.61 1.76 -0.60
N PHE A 100 10.31 2.07 -0.62
CA PHE A 100 9.50 2.14 0.60
C PHE A 100 8.88 0.76 0.85
N CYS A 101 9.10 0.21 2.04
CA CYS A 101 8.68 -1.13 2.41
C CYS A 101 7.77 -1.11 3.64
N ILE A 102 6.64 -1.79 3.50
CA ILE A 102 5.66 -2.02 4.55
C ILE A 102 5.69 -3.51 4.86
N ASN A 103 6.08 -3.89 6.07
CA ASN A 103 6.00 -5.27 6.56
C ASN A 103 4.92 -5.34 7.64
N ALA A 104 3.86 -6.08 7.39
CA ALA A 104 2.69 -6.11 8.26
C ALA A 104 2.27 -7.55 8.59
N ASP A 105 1.83 -7.76 9.82
CA ASP A 105 1.02 -8.93 10.15
C ASP A 105 -0.31 -8.84 9.38
N ALA A 106 -0.71 -9.94 8.76
CA ALA A 106 -1.91 -9.96 7.93
C ALA A 106 -3.19 -9.60 8.73
N SER A 107 -3.18 -9.83 10.05
CA SER A 107 -4.28 -9.47 10.96
C SER A 107 -4.54 -7.96 11.02
N ALA A 108 -3.55 -7.12 10.66
CA ALA A 108 -3.72 -5.67 10.52
C ALA A 108 -4.75 -5.30 9.44
N PHE A 109 -5.05 -6.22 8.52
CA PHE A 109 -5.99 -6.00 7.41
C PHE A 109 -7.30 -6.82 7.56
N GLY A 110 -7.51 -7.46 8.70
CA GLY A 110 -8.67 -8.30 9.00
C GLY A 110 -8.33 -9.42 10.00
N SER A 111 -9.12 -9.58 11.07
CA SER A 111 -8.85 -10.54 12.14
C SER A 111 -8.91 -12.00 11.70
N GLU A 112 -9.54 -12.28 10.55
CA GLU A 112 -9.59 -13.60 9.92
C GLU A 112 -8.30 -13.98 9.18
N ARG A 113 -7.33 -13.04 9.09
CA ARG A 113 -6.10 -13.21 8.33
C ARG A 113 -4.92 -13.43 9.26
N SER A 114 -3.98 -14.26 8.80
CA SER A 114 -2.72 -14.50 9.52
C SER A 114 -1.55 -14.68 8.55
N GLY A 115 -0.34 -14.64 9.10
CA GLY A 115 0.91 -14.61 8.34
C GLY A 115 1.44 -13.18 8.18
N ARG A 116 2.40 -12.99 7.28
CA ARG A 116 2.97 -11.67 7.00
C ARG A 116 2.74 -11.25 5.56
N ILE A 117 2.52 -9.96 5.37
CA ILE A 117 2.45 -9.31 4.08
C ILE A 117 3.55 -8.26 4.03
N GLU A 118 4.38 -8.36 3.01
CA GLU A 118 5.39 -7.35 2.70
C GLU A 118 5.02 -6.66 1.39
N VAL A 119 5.02 -5.33 1.39
CA VAL A 119 4.74 -4.54 0.19
C VAL A 119 5.87 -3.55 -0.03
N ARG A 120 6.46 -3.60 -1.21
CA ARG A 120 7.57 -2.74 -1.64
C ARG A 120 7.09 -1.84 -2.77
N TYR A 121 7.21 -0.53 -2.59
CA TYR A 121 7.00 0.49 -3.62
C TYR A 121 8.35 1.06 -4.04
N HIS A 122 8.69 0.92 -5.32
CA HIS A 122 9.94 1.45 -5.87
C HIS A 122 9.72 2.88 -6.36
N THR A 123 10.25 3.85 -5.64
CA THR A 123 10.07 5.29 -5.86
C THR A 123 11.30 6.03 -5.36
N ASP A 124 11.74 7.06 -6.09
CA ASP A 124 12.85 7.93 -5.66
C ASP A 124 12.48 8.84 -4.47
N ARG A 125 11.23 8.75 -4.00
CA ARG A 125 10.71 9.49 -2.84
C ARG A 125 10.53 8.60 -1.62
N ALA A 126 11.27 7.49 -1.52
CA ALA A 126 11.03 6.50 -0.46
C ALA A 126 11.33 7.03 0.94
N ASP A 127 12.39 7.83 1.09
CA ASP A 127 12.77 8.42 2.38
C ASP A 127 11.78 9.50 2.81
N GLU A 128 11.37 10.39 1.89
CA GLU A 128 10.31 11.37 2.15
C GLU A 128 9.04 10.70 2.66
N LEU A 129 8.62 9.63 1.98
CA LEU A 129 7.45 8.86 2.32
C LEU A 129 7.61 8.16 3.68
N TYR A 130 8.77 7.57 3.96
CA TYR A 130 9.07 6.95 5.24
C TYR A 130 8.98 7.97 6.38
N SER A 131 9.67 9.10 6.27
CA SER A 131 9.62 10.18 7.27
C SER A 131 8.19 10.69 7.48
N ALA A 132 7.44 10.85 6.39
CA ALA A 132 6.05 11.31 6.43
C ALA A 132 5.09 10.31 7.08
N VAL A 133 5.31 9.01 6.93
CA VAL A 133 4.53 7.98 7.64
C VAL A 133 4.89 7.94 9.11
N VAL A 134 6.20 7.88 9.44
CA VAL A 134 6.66 7.80 10.82
C VAL A 134 6.17 8.98 11.65
N GLY A 135 6.26 10.20 11.09
CA GLY A 135 5.76 11.41 11.75
C GLY A 135 4.27 11.38 12.06
N ARG A 136 3.46 10.69 11.26
CA ARG A 136 2.00 10.54 11.47
C ARG A 136 1.63 9.37 12.40
N THR A 137 2.54 8.41 12.60
CA THR A 137 2.33 7.28 13.52
C THR A 137 2.80 7.56 14.95
N ALA A 138 3.64 8.58 15.14
CA ALA A 138 4.24 8.92 16.43
C ALA A 138 3.40 9.90 17.29
N GLY A 139 2.28 10.41 16.75
CA GLY A 139 1.34 11.30 17.45
C GLY A 139 0.05 10.60 17.84
#